data_AF-A0A960J754-F1
#
_entry.id   AF-A0A960J754-F1
#
_cell.length_a   1.000
_cell.length_b   1.000
_cell.length_c   1.000
_cell.angle_alpha   90.00
_cell.angle_beta   90.00
_cell.angle_gamma   90.00
#
_symmetry.space_group_name_H-M   'P 1'
#
loop_
_entity.id
_entity.type
_entity.pdbx_description
1 polymer ?
#
loop_
_entity_poly.entity_id
_entity_poly.type
_entity_poly.pdbx_seq_one_letter_code
_entity_poly.pdbx_strand_id
1 'polypeptide(L)'
;MRKIAQIALAAAFAAPGLMLAQSMQTQSVELVANLSGANENPAVDTTVAADVSILMDFSGSFDDDGYGDILDYYGNNDTDADAPEALGDVKKVTVHMQADISGLAGETFTGGHIHKGARGANGPVVINLDVTEMTPTTASTTVTTTVELTGEMDIATAFAVVANPQDYYVNLHTTDNPGGVVRAQLQLSGDSRTESLERKITRLESRLIMMESTLANVDKNVANIGRRVGLNTSSNQVVGSAN
;
A
#
# COMPACT_ATOMS: atom_id res chain seq x y z
N MET A 1 12.85 -20.96 17.93
CA MET A 1 12.77 -21.45 16.54
C MET A 1 11.68 -20.67 15.81
N ARG A 2 12.04 -19.63 15.07
CA ARG A 2 11.23 -19.06 13.97
C ARG A 2 12.23 -18.70 12.87
N LYS A 3 12.31 -19.58 11.87
CA LYS A 3 13.13 -19.38 10.67
C LYS A 3 12.36 -18.40 9.79
N ILE A 4 12.88 -17.19 9.63
CA ILE A 4 12.47 -16.29 8.54
C ILE A 4 13.21 -16.79 7.31
N ALA A 5 12.46 -17.35 6.36
CA ALA A 5 13.02 -17.88 5.12
C ALA A 5 13.48 -16.72 4.23
N GLN A 6 14.79 -16.65 3.99
CA GLN A 6 15.36 -15.93 2.86
C GLN A 6 14.84 -16.58 1.57
N ILE A 7 14.19 -15.81 0.72
CA ILE A 7 13.85 -16.24 -0.65
C ILE A 7 14.87 -15.64 -1.61
N ALA A 8 15.33 -16.51 -2.51
CA ALA A 8 16.61 -16.49 -3.18
C ALA A 8 16.70 -15.50 -4.35
N LEU A 9 17.86 -14.85 -4.44
CA LEU A 9 18.37 -14.21 -5.64
C LEU A 9 18.85 -15.30 -6.62
N ALA A 10 18.14 -15.49 -7.73
CA ALA A 10 18.60 -16.31 -8.84
C ALA A 10 18.86 -15.41 -10.05
N ALA A 11 20.14 -15.23 -10.38
CA ALA A 11 20.56 -14.67 -11.65
C ALA A 11 20.34 -15.69 -12.78
N ALA A 12 19.76 -15.27 -13.90
CA ALA A 12 19.82 -16.01 -15.15
C ALA A 12 19.88 -15.06 -16.37
N PHE A 13 20.63 -15.51 -17.36
CA PHE A 13 21.16 -14.80 -18.53
C PHE A 13 20.11 -14.33 -19.56
N ALA A 14 20.48 -13.30 -20.32
CA ALA A 14 19.74 -12.72 -21.44
C ALA A 14 19.45 -13.70 -22.59
N ALA A 15 18.23 -13.60 -23.15
CA ALA A 15 17.88 -14.00 -24.52
C ALA A 15 16.93 -12.95 -25.13
N PRO A 16 17.09 -12.53 -26.39
CA PRO A 16 16.21 -11.54 -27.02
C PRO A 16 15.00 -12.23 -27.67
N GLY A 17 13.80 -11.79 -27.31
CA GLY A 17 12.56 -12.17 -27.99
C GLY A 17 11.72 -13.22 -27.26
N LEU A 18 11.25 -12.88 -26.06
CA LEU A 18 10.10 -13.53 -25.45
C LEU A 18 9.19 -12.41 -24.94
N MET A 19 7.97 -12.31 -25.45
CA MET A 19 6.96 -11.47 -24.79
C MET A 19 6.78 -12.04 -23.40
N LEU A 20 7.23 -11.31 -22.38
CA LEU A 20 6.96 -11.66 -21.00
C LEU A 20 5.44 -11.63 -20.82
N ALA A 21 4.86 -12.79 -20.53
CA ALA A 21 3.51 -12.82 -20.00
C ALA A 21 3.56 -12.09 -18.65
N GLN A 22 2.90 -10.94 -18.55
CA GLN A 22 2.78 -10.23 -17.28
C GLN A 22 2.17 -11.20 -16.26
N SER A 23 2.91 -11.51 -15.20
CA SER A 23 2.43 -12.40 -14.15
C SER A 23 1.41 -11.66 -13.30
N MET A 24 0.27 -12.28 -12.97
CA MET A 24 -0.62 -11.73 -11.95
C MET A 24 0.13 -11.69 -10.62
N GLN A 25 0.34 -10.50 -10.06
CA GLN A 25 0.89 -10.32 -8.73
C GLN A 25 -0.20 -9.84 -7.77
N THR A 26 0.06 -9.98 -6.47
CA THR A 26 -0.77 -9.42 -5.41
C THR A 26 0.11 -8.52 -4.56
N GLN A 27 -0.36 -7.30 -4.32
CA GLN A 27 0.25 -6.38 -3.36
C GLN A 27 -0.70 -6.20 -2.18
N SER A 28 -0.16 -6.27 -0.97
CA SER A 28 -0.94 -6.25 0.26
C SER A 28 -0.64 -4.98 1.06
N VAL A 29 -1.69 -4.29 1.51
CA VAL A 29 -1.56 -3.15 2.42
C VAL A 29 -2.37 -3.43 3.68
N GLU A 30 -1.73 -3.32 4.84
CA GLU A 30 -2.39 -3.49 6.13
C GLU A 30 -2.75 -2.13 6.75
N LEU A 31 -4.03 -1.99 7.10
CA LEU A 31 -4.59 -0.87 7.83
C LEU A 31 -5.02 -1.34 9.21
N VAL A 32 -4.87 -0.49 10.22
CA VAL A 32 -5.23 -0.77 11.60
C VAL A 32 -6.10 0.33 12.17
N ALA A 33 -6.95 -0.02 13.14
CA ALA A 33 -7.75 0.93 13.90
C ALA A 33 -8.08 0.38 15.30
N ASN A 34 -8.03 1.26 16.31
CA ASN A 34 -8.42 0.95 17.69
C ASN A 34 -9.78 1.60 17.96
N LEU A 35 -10.85 0.83 17.79
CA LEU A 35 -12.24 1.28 17.83
C LEU A 35 -12.71 1.42 19.29
N SER A 36 -13.61 2.37 19.52
CA SER A 36 -14.27 2.54 20.80
C SER A 36 -15.65 3.15 20.61
N GLY A 37 -16.61 2.79 21.45
CA GLY A 37 -17.93 3.43 21.48
C GLY A 37 -17.85 4.90 21.89
N ALA A 38 -16.76 5.33 22.55
CA ALA A 38 -16.49 6.73 22.84
C ALA A 38 -16.19 7.57 21.57
N ASN A 39 -15.79 6.90 20.48
CA ASN A 39 -15.51 7.57 19.21
C ASN A 39 -16.77 7.71 18.33
N GLU A 40 -17.89 7.07 18.68
CA GLU A 40 -19.16 7.24 17.97
C GLU A 40 -19.64 8.69 17.97
N ASN A 41 -20.47 9.05 16.99
CA ASN A 41 -21.07 10.39 16.94
C ASN A 41 -22.61 10.29 16.76
N PRO A 42 -23.38 10.44 17.85
CA PRO A 42 -22.94 10.68 19.24
C PRO A 42 -22.29 9.44 19.87
N ALA A 43 -21.50 9.63 20.94
CA ALA A 43 -20.87 8.52 21.66
C ALA A 43 -21.91 7.55 22.24
N VAL A 44 -21.61 6.26 22.20
CA VAL A 44 -22.43 5.16 22.72
C VAL A 44 -21.78 4.53 23.96
N ASP A 45 -21.80 3.21 24.12
CA ASP A 45 -21.15 2.52 25.23
C ASP A 45 -19.61 2.64 25.17
N THR A 46 -19.06 3.47 26.06
CA THR A 46 -17.62 3.74 26.16
C THR A 46 -16.82 2.58 26.74
N THR A 47 -17.47 1.54 27.27
CA THR A 47 -16.81 0.33 27.77
C THR A 47 -16.50 -0.66 26.65
N VAL A 48 -17.07 -0.46 25.46
CA VAL A 48 -16.83 -1.28 24.30
C VAL A 48 -15.61 -0.79 23.53
N ALA A 49 -14.73 -1.71 23.19
CA ALA A 49 -13.54 -1.46 22.38
C ALA A 49 -13.24 -2.63 21.44
N ALA A 50 -12.59 -2.34 20.32
CA ALA A 50 -12.10 -3.36 19.41
C ALA A 50 -10.79 -2.95 18.75
N ASP A 51 -9.87 -3.89 18.59
CA ASP A 51 -8.67 -3.71 17.75
C ASP A 51 -8.95 -4.36 16.39
N VAL A 52 -8.76 -3.60 15.32
CA VAL A 52 -9.06 -4.03 13.95
C VAL A 52 -7.81 -4.00 13.10
N SER A 53 -7.56 -5.09 12.36
CA SER A 53 -6.65 -5.14 11.22
C SER A 53 -7.45 -5.40 9.94
N ILE A 54 -7.16 -4.63 8.90
CA ILE A 54 -7.71 -4.74 7.55
C ILE A 54 -6.56 -4.91 6.57
N LEU A 55 -6.43 -6.10 6.01
CA LEU A 55 -5.51 -6.38 4.92
C LEU A 55 -6.24 -6.23 3.59
N MET A 56 -5.77 -5.31 2.76
CA MET A 56 -6.26 -5.14 1.39
C MET A 56 -5.25 -5.74 0.40
N ASP A 57 -5.66 -6.80 -0.27
CA ASP A 57 -4.89 -7.52 -1.29
C ASP A 57 -5.32 -7.07 -2.68
N PHE A 58 -4.49 -6.28 -3.34
CA PHE A 58 -4.72 -5.79 -4.68
C PHE A 58 -4.09 -6.76 -5.68
N SER A 59 -4.93 -7.45 -6.44
CA SER A 59 -4.53 -8.43 -7.44
C SER A 59 -4.68 -7.85 -8.85
N GLY A 60 -3.59 -7.90 -9.62
CA GLY A 60 -3.52 -7.27 -10.92
C GLY A 60 -2.34 -7.74 -11.76
N SER A 61 -2.29 -7.26 -13.00
CA SER A 61 -1.02 -7.18 -13.70
C SER A 61 -0.19 -6.09 -13.01
N PHE A 62 1.10 -6.29 -12.82
CA PHE A 62 1.97 -5.22 -12.38
C PHE A 62 3.21 -5.32 -13.25
N ASP A 63 3.65 -4.20 -13.82
CA ASP A 63 4.84 -4.21 -14.66
C ASP A 63 6.07 -4.60 -13.82
N ASP A 64 6.83 -5.58 -14.33
CA ASP A 64 8.03 -6.16 -13.71
C ASP A 64 9.24 -5.19 -13.71
N ASP A 65 9.02 -3.92 -14.10
CA ASP A 65 10.06 -2.89 -14.13
C ASP A 65 10.32 -2.26 -12.75
N GLY A 66 9.58 -2.69 -11.72
CA GLY A 66 9.91 -2.48 -10.32
C GLY A 66 9.49 -1.12 -9.75
N TYR A 67 8.57 -0.40 -10.39
CA TYR A 67 8.11 0.92 -9.93
C TYR A 67 6.61 1.05 -9.64
N GLY A 68 5.81 -0.01 -9.75
CA GLY A 68 4.36 0.03 -9.55
C GLY A 68 3.86 -0.38 -8.16
N ASP A 69 4.43 0.12 -7.05
CA ASP A 69 3.84 -0.09 -5.72
C ASP A 69 2.59 0.79 -5.56
N ILE A 70 1.50 0.21 -5.09
CA ILE A 70 0.24 0.89 -4.78
C ILE A 70 0.42 2.07 -3.81
N LEU A 71 1.39 1.96 -2.89
CA LEU A 71 1.75 3.03 -1.97
C LEU A 71 2.52 4.17 -2.65
N ASP A 72 3.14 3.93 -3.81
CA ASP A 72 3.91 4.93 -4.57
C ASP A 72 3.04 5.82 -5.43
N TYR A 73 1.97 5.25 -5.99
CA TYR A 73 0.98 5.97 -6.78
C TYR A 73 0.23 7.03 -5.96
N TYR A 74 -0.11 6.76 -4.70
CA TYR A 74 -0.86 7.72 -3.87
C TYR A 74 -0.01 8.56 -2.90
N GLY A 75 1.22 8.15 -2.59
CA GLY A 75 2.10 8.87 -1.66
C GLY A 75 2.91 10.02 -2.29
N ASN A 76 2.94 10.16 -3.62
CA ASN A 76 3.84 11.08 -4.32
C ASN A 76 3.18 12.42 -4.71
N ASN A 77 1.84 12.52 -4.79
CA ASN A 77 1.22 13.68 -5.45
C ASN A 77 1.84 13.89 -6.86
N ASP A 78 2.18 12.77 -7.52
CA ASP A 78 2.77 12.79 -8.85
C ASP A 78 1.67 13.24 -9.82
N THR A 79 1.77 14.49 -10.24
CA THR A 79 0.85 15.08 -11.21
C THR A 79 1.30 14.79 -12.65
N ASP A 80 2.28 13.93 -12.87
CA ASP A 80 2.59 13.49 -14.22
C ASP A 80 1.40 12.69 -14.77
N ALA A 81 0.94 13.09 -15.94
CA ALA A 81 -0.39 12.80 -16.46
C ALA A 81 -0.56 11.34 -16.98
N ASP A 82 0.34 10.44 -16.60
CA ASP A 82 0.33 9.02 -16.95
C ASP A 82 -0.45 8.17 -15.91
N ALA A 83 -1.16 8.83 -14.99
CA ALA A 83 -1.93 8.26 -13.89
C ALA A 83 -3.15 7.34 -14.19
N PRO A 84 -3.63 7.05 -15.42
CA PRO A 84 -4.73 6.08 -15.57
C PRO A 84 -4.32 4.60 -15.56
N GLU A 85 -3.05 4.27 -15.78
CA GLU A 85 -2.66 2.88 -16.10
C GLU A 85 -2.57 1.97 -14.85
N ALA A 86 -2.25 2.51 -13.67
CA ALA A 86 -2.15 1.74 -12.42
C ALA A 86 -3.52 1.20 -11.90
N LEU A 87 -4.63 1.90 -12.17
CA LEU A 87 -5.98 1.38 -11.94
C LEU A 87 -6.37 0.33 -12.99
N GLY A 88 -5.85 0.47 -14.21
CA GLY A 88 -6.15 -0.39 -15.35
C GLY A 88 -5.70 -1.83 -15.17
N ASP A 89 -4.68 -2.07 -14.35
CA ASP A 89 -4.12 -3.41 -14.18
C ASP A 89 -4.59 -4.17 -12.94
N VAL A 90 -5.02 -3.47 -11.88
CA VAL A 90 -5.68 -4.11 -10.73
C VAL A 90 -7.08 -4.55 -11.14
N LYS A 91 -7.34 -5.85 -11.08
CA LYS A 91 -8.63 -6.46 -11.45
C LYS A 91 -9.50 -6.82 -10.26
N LYS A 92 -8.90 -6.90 -9.06
CA LYS A 92 -9.59 -7.27 -7.84
C LYS A 92 -8.86 -6.70 -6.63
N VAL A 93 -9.61 -6.26 -5.64
CA VAL A 93 -9.11 -6.04 -4.28
C VAL A 93 -9.86 -6.98 -3.34
N THR A 94 -9.14 -7.84 -2.63
CA THR A 94 -9.71 -8.66 -1.55
C THR A 94 -9.43 -7.96 -0.22
N VAL A 95 -10.48 -7.64 0.52
CA VAL A 95 -10.39 -6.98 1.82
C VAL A 95 -10.63 -8.03 2.90
N HIS A 96 -9.61 -8.36 3.66
CA HIS A 96 -9.69 -9.23 4.83
C HIS A 96 -9.73 -8.36 6.08
N MET A 97 -10.79 -8.47 6.88
CA MET A 97 -10.87 -7.78 8.18
C MET A 97 -10.85 -8.81 9.30
N GLN A 98 -10.07 -8.52 10.32
CA GLN A 98 -10.15 -9.14 11.64
C GLN A 98 -10.42 -8.05 12.69
N ALA A 99 -11.39 -8.29 13.57
CA ALA A 99 -11.70 -7.42 14.69
C ALA A 99 -11.69 -8.23 15.99
N ASP A 100 -10.82 -7.88 16.92
CA ASP A 100 -10.79 -8.43 18.27
C ASP A 100 -11.56 -7.48 19.19
N ILE A 101 -12.73 -7.91 19.63
CA ILE A 101 -13.75 -7.07 20.25
C ILE A 101 -13.88 -7.44 21.72
N SER A 102 -14.12 -6.42 22.56
CA SER A 102 -14.45 -6.56 23.97
C SER A 102 -15.69 -5.74 24.32
N GLY A 103 -16.54 -6.28 25.20
CA GLY A 103 -17.70 -5.56 25.77
C GLY A 103 -19.05 -5.77 25.07
N LEU A 104 -19.13 -6.61 24.02
CA LEU A 104 -20.37 -6.86 23.25
C LEU A 104 -21.00 -8.24 23.48
N ALA A 105 -20.85 -8.79 24.69
CA ALA A 105 -21.49 -10.07 25.01
C ALA A 105 -23.02 -9.94 24.98
N GLY A 106 -23.68 -10.76 24.16
CA GLY A 106 -25.14 -10.80 24.02
C GLY A 106 -25.71 -9.84 22.97
N GLU A 107 -24.90 -8.95 22.38
CA GLU A 107 -25.34 -8.11 21.26
C GLU A 107 -25.21 -8.84 19.93
N THR A 108 -26.16 -8.64 19.02
CA THR A 108 -26.10 -9.21 17.67
C THR A 108 -25.49 -8.20 16.71
N PHE A 109 -24.35 -8.54 16.09
CA PHE A 109 -23.79 -7.76 15.00
C PHE A 109 -24.71 -7.79 13.78
N THR A 110 -24.83 -6.66 13.10
CA THR A 110 -25.67 -6.49 11.91
C THR A 110 -24.89 -6.02 10.69
N GLY A 111 -23.64 -5.58 10.87
CA GLY A 111 -22.76 -5.19 9.78
C GLY A 111 -21.50 -4.48 10.24
N GLY A 112 -20.62 -4.24 9.28
CA GLY A 112 -19.39 -3.48 9.45
C GLY A 112 -19.08 -2.74 8.16
N HIS A 113 -18.62 -1.49 8.27
CA HIS A 113 -18.44 -0.62 7.12
C HIS A 113 -17.18 0.21 7.25
N ILE A 114 -16.53 0.48 6.12
CA ILE A 114 -15.60 1.61 5.99
C ILE A 114 -16.41 2.80 5.48
N HIS A 115 -16.30 3.92 6.17
CA HIS A 115 -16.92 5.18 5.83
C HIS A 115 -15.87 6.23 5.44
N LYS A 116 -16.27 7.20 4.61
CA LYS A 116 -15.45 8.38 4.30
C LYS A 116 -15.88 9.57 5.15
N GLY A 117 -15.06 9.93 6.14
CA GLY A 117 -15.33 11.07 7.01
C GLY A 117 -14.18 11.35 7.95
N ALA A 118 -13.95 12.63 8.21
CA ALA A 118 -12.97 13.07 9.20
C ALA A 118 -13.39 12.66 10.62
N ARG A 119 -12.41 12.62 11.53
CA ARG A 119 -12.64 12.32 12.95
C ARG A 119 -13.75 13.20 13.54
N GLY A 120 -14.74 12.56 14.16
CA GLY A 120 -15.87 13.25 14.77
C GLY A 120 -17.00 13.63 13.81
N ALA A 121 -16.86 13.40 12.51
CA ALA A 121 -17.93 13.58 11.52
C ALA A 121 -18.48 12.22 11.06
N ASN A 122 -19.77 12.17 10.75
CA ASN A 122 -20.40 11.02 10.09
C ASN A 122 -20.23 11.15 8.57
N GLY A 123 -19.92 10.03 7.92
CA GLY A 123 -19.66 9.94 6.50
C GLY A 123 -20.49 8.86 5.81
N PRO A 124 -20.63 8.88 4.48
CA PRO A 124 -21.25 7.78 3.74
C PRO A 124 -20.40 6.50 3.84
N VAL A 125 -21.07 5.35 3.73
CA VAL A 125 -20.42 4.05 3.54
C VAL A 125 -19.73 4.04 2.19
N VAL A 126 -18.48 3.56 2.15
CA VAL A 126 -17.69 3.41 0.92
C VAL A 126 -17.28 1.96 0.66
N ILE A 127 -17.14 1.13 1.69
CA ILE A 127 -16.93 -0.32 1.56
C ILE A 127 -17.81 -1.02 2.61
N ASN A 128 -18.61 -1.99 2.17
CA ASN A 128 -19.31 -2.91 3.05
C ASN A 128 -18.40 -4.09 3.36
N LEU A 129 -18.20 -4.41 4.64
CA LEU A 129 -17.33 -5.49 5.09
C LEU A 129 -18.08 -6.82 5.28
N ASP A 130 -19.39 -6.88 5.01
CA ASP A 130 -20.21 -8.10 5.09
C ASP A 130 -20.02 -8.90 6.39
N VAL A 131 -19.92 -8.18 7.52
CA VAL A 131 -19.88 -8.81 8.84
C VAL A 131 -21.21 -9.54 9.06
N THR A 132 -21.14 -10.87 9.11
CA THR A 132 -22.32 -11.72 9.25
C THR A 132 -22.97 -11.57 10.62
N GLU A 133 -24.28 -11.83 10.70
CA GLU A 133 -25.01 -11.81 11.96
C GLU A 133 -24.39 -12.82 12.94
N MET A 134 -23.76 -12.28 13.98
CA MET A 134 -23.13 -13.05 15.04
C MET A 134 -23.50 -12.43 16.38
N THR A 135 -23.82 -13.28 17.35
CA THR A 135 -24.09 -12.86 18.74
C THR A 135 -23.04 -13.48 19.65
N PRO A 136 -22.01 -12.72 20.10
CA PRO A 136 -20.99 -13.25 20.99
C PRO A 136 -21.61 -13.66 22.33
N THR A 137 -21.23 -14.83 22.84
CA THR A 137 -21.66 -15.29 24.17
C THR A 137 -20.65 -14.95 25.27
N THR A 138 -19.47 -14.48 24.88
CA THR A 138 -18.34 -14.13 25.76
C THR A 138 -18.05 -12.64 25.70
N ALA A 139 -17.45 -12.11 26.77
CA ALA A 139 -17.06 -10.70 26.88
C ALA A 139 -16.02 -10.27 25.82
N SER A 140 -15.29 -11.23 25.24
CA SER A 140 -14.38 -11.00 24.12
C SER A 140 -14.70 -11.93 22.96
N THR A 141 -14.57 -11.45 21.73
CA THR A 141 -14.81 -12.23 20.51
C THR A 141 -13.90 -11.75 19.39
N THR A 142 -13.66 -12.63 18.41
CA THR A 142 -12.97 -12.27 17.17
C THR A 142 -13.95 -12.39 16.01
N VAL A 143 -14.12 -11.32 15.25
CA VAL A 143 -14.88 -11.29 14.01
C VAL A 143 -13.90 -11.30 12.85
N THR A 144 -14.10 -12.18 11.88
CA THR A 144 -13.39 -12.14 10.60
C THR A 144 -14.35 -12.08 9.43
N THR A 145 -13.96 -11.36 8.39
CA THR A 145 -14.71 -11.27 7.15
C THR A 145 -13.78 -11.06 5.97
N THR A 146 -14.26 -11.39 4.78
CA THR A 146 -13.54 -11.22 3.52
C THR A 146 -14.52 -10.76 2.46
N VAL A 147 -14.24 -9.63 1.83
CA VAL A 147 -15.04 -9.08 0.73
C VAL A 147 -14.17 -8.88 -0.51
N GLU A 148 -14.72 -9.16 -1.68
CA GLU A 148 -14.04 -8.96 -2.96
C GLU A 148 -14.62 -7.75 -3.68
N LEU A 149 -13.74 -6.81 -4.04
CA LEU A 149 -14.05 -5.62 -4.82
C LEU A 149 -13.56 -5.83 -6.24
N THR A 150 -14.47 -5.90 -7.20
CA THR A 150 -14.16 -6.15 -8.62
C THR A 150 -14.65 -5.06 -9.55
N GLY A 151 -15.53 -4.17 -9.06
CA GLY A 151 -15.96 -2.99 -9.79
C GLY A 151 -14.88 -1.93 -9.83
N GLU A 152 -14.71 -1.25 -10.96
CA GLU A 152 -13.71 -0.19 -11.15
C GLU A 152 -13.80 0.91 -10.08
N MET A 153 -15.02 1.32 -9.74
CA MET A 153 -15.27 2.31 -8.68
C MET A 153 -14.95 1.80 -7.27
N ASP A 154 -15.17 0.51 -7.00
CA ASP A 154 -14.87 -0.10 -5.70
C ASP A 154 -13.35 -0.25 -5.52
N ILE A 155 -12.66 -0.65 -6.59
CA ILE A 155 -11.21 -0.72 -6.65
C ILE A 155 -10.61 0.67 -6.42
N ALA A 156 -11.07 1.69 -7.15
CA ALA A 156 -10.65 3.08 -6.95
C ALA A 156 -10.92 3.59 -5.52
N THR A 157 -12.00 3.12 -4.90
CA THR A 157 -12.33 3.43 -3.50
C THR A 157 -11.35 2.80 -2.53
N ALA A 158 -11.00 1.52 -2.69
CA ALA A 158 -10.01 0.84 -1.85
C ALA A 158 -8.64 1.52 -1.92
N PHE A 159 -8.25 1.92 -3.12
CA PHE A 159 -7.07 2.74 -3.35
C PHE A 159 -7.11 4.08 -2.60
N ALA A 160 -8.22 4.81 -2.67
CA ALA A 160 -8.37 6.07 -1.95
C ALA A 160 -8.32 5.89 -0.42
N VAL A 161 -8.82 4.76 0.10
CA VAL A 161 -8.73 4.40 1.52
C VAL A 161 -7.27 4.20 1.93
N VAL A 162 -6.49 3.44 1.17
CA VAL A 162 -5.06 3.21 1.43
C VAL A 162 -4.24 4.50 1.31
N ALA A 163 -4.60 5.37 0.37
CA ALA A 163 -3.94 6.64 0.12
C ALA A 163 -4.04 7.62 1.30
N ASN A 164 -5.24 7.71 1.87
CA ASN A 164 -5.58 8.72 2.87
C ASN A 164 -6.34 8.10 4.03
N PRO A 165 -5.78 7.10 4.74
CA PRO A 165 -6.53 6.30 5.72
C PRO A 165 -7.11 7.15 6.85
N GLN A 166 -6.47 8.28 7.18
CA GLN A 166 -6.96 9.25 8.16
C GLN A 166 -8.30 9.90 7.81
N ASP A 167 -8.72 9.88 6.53
CA ASP A 167 -10.02 10.41 6.06
C ASP A 167 -11.14 9.35 6.07
N TYR A 168 -10.81 8.13 6.50
CA TYR A 168 -11.72 7.01 6.55
C TYR A 168 -11.77 6.41 7.95
N TYR A 169 -12.90 5.80 8.28
CA TYR A 169 -13.07 5.07 9.54
C TYR A 169 -13.81 3.78 9.32
N VAL A 170 -13.49 2.79 10.14
CA VAL A 170 -14.28 1.57 10.27
C VAL A 170 -15.31 1.79 11.38
N ASN A 171 -16.54 1.31 11.15
CA ASN A 171 -17.61 1.27 12.13
C ASN A 171 -18.26 -0.12 12.13
N LEU A 172 -18.57 -0.66 13.31
CA LEU A 172 -19.31 -1.90 13.48
C LEU A 172 -20.70 -1.59 14.03
N HIS A 173 -21.70 -2.41 13.67
CA HIS A 173 -23.10 -2.17 14.00
C HIS A 173 -23.69 -3.38 14.71
N THR A 174 -24.59 -3.12 15.65
CA THR A 174 -25.41 -4.15 16.30
C THR A 174 -26.89 -3.85 16.14
N THR A 175 -27.75 -4.81 16.48
CA THR A 175 -29.21 -4.61 16.50
C THR A 175 -29.61 -3.47 17.43
N ASP A 176 -28.94 -3.33 18.57
CA ASP A 176 -29.23 -2.29 19.56
C ASP A 176 -28.61 -0.94 19.18
N ASN A 177 -27.50 -0.95 18.44
CA ASN A 177 -26.79 0.24 17.96
C ASN A 177 -26.66 0.27 16.42
N PRO A 178 -27.77 0.47 15.69
CA PRO A 178 -27.76 0.43 14.22
C PRO A 178 -26.98 1.60 13.60
N GLY A 179 -26.79 2.70 14.34
CA GLY A 179 -25.97 3.84 13.92
C GLY A 179 -24.46 3.61 14.01
N GLY A 180 -24.03 2.56 14.74
CA GLY A 180 -22.65 2.28 15.08
C GLY A 180 -22.49 1.98 16.56
N VAL A 181 -21.73 0.94 16.91
CA VAL A 181 -21.41 0.56 18.29
C VAL A 181 -19.96 0.88 18.64
N VAL A 182 -19.05 0.79 17.67
CA VAL A 182 -17.64 1.15 17.84
C VAL A 182 -17.03 1.64 16.53
N ARG A 183 -16.29 2.76 16.57
CA ARG A 183 -15.55 3.29 15.42
C ARG A 183 -14.15 3.77 15.73
N ALA A 184 -13.32 3.86 14.70
CA ALA A 184 -12.07 4.61 14.71
C ALA A 184 -11.56 4.90 13.29
N GLN A 185 -10.78 5.98 13.16
CA GLN A 185 -10.08 6.30 11.92
C GLN A 185 -9.05 5.22 11.59
N LEU A 186 -8.94 4.89 10.31
CA LEU A 186 -7.94 3.96 9.79
C LEU A 186 -6.55 4.61 9.81
N GLN A 187 -5.54 3.77 9.96
CA GLN A 187 -4.12 4.11 9.92
C GLN A 187 -3.38 2.99 9.16
N LEU A 188 -2.25 3.29 8.52
CA LEU A 188 -1.38 2.23 8.01
C LEU A 188 -0.71 1.51 9.18
N SER A 189 -0.59 0.17 9.10
CA SER A 189 0.03 -0.70 10.11
C SER A 189 1.52 -0.36 10.40
N GLY A 190 2.12 0.58 9.65
CA GLY A 190 3.52 1.00 9.73
C GLY A 190 3.79 2.53 9.75
N ASP A 191 2.82 3.38 10.08
CA ASP A 191 3.12 4.82 10.26
C ASP A 191 3.93 5.00 11.57
N SER A 192 5.14 5.57 11.58
CA SER A 192 5.43 6.82 10.91
C SER A 192 6.91 7.05 10.64
N ARG A 193 7.17 7.63 9.46
CA ARG A 193 8.46 8.11 8.95
C ARG A 193 9.52 7.07 8.62
N THR A 194 9.78 6.07 9.45
CA THR A 194 11.00 5.25 9.28
C THR A 194 10.96 4.42 8.01
N GLU A 195 9.89 3.65 7.79
CA GLU A 195 9.78 2.86 6.55
C GLU A 195 9.54 3.73 5.32
N SER A 196 8.84 4.86 5.47
CA SER A 196 8.69 5.84 4.38
C SER A 196 10.03 6.46 3.98
N LEU A 197 10.91 6.72 4.95
CA LEU A 197 12.27 7.20 4.72
C LEU A 197 13.16 6.11 4.15
N GLU A 198 13.08 4.89 4.65
CA GLU A 198 13.84 3.75 4.11
C GLU A 198 13.45 3.49 2.66
N ARG A 199 12.15 3.49 2.34
CA ARG A 199 11.68 3.41 0.95
C ARG A 199 12.17 4.58 0.08
N LYS A 200 12.20 5.81 0.61
CA LYS A 200 12.77 6.98 -0.09
C LYS A 200 14.28 6.87 -0.29
N ILE A 201 15.02 6.34 0.68
CA ILE A 201 16.47 6.14 0.60
C ILE A 201 16.78 5.08 -0.45
N THR A 202 16.11 3.93 -0.42
CA THR A 202 16.28 2.87 -1.43
C THR A 202 15.97 3.39 -2.84
N ARG A 203 14.98 4.30 -3.00
CA ARG A 203 14.71 4.95 -4.30
C ARG A 203 15.83 5.88 -4.76
N LEU A 204 16.39 6.67 -3.86
CA LEU A 204 17.52 7.54 -4.19
C LEU A 204 18.74 6.71 -4.59
N GLU A 205 18.97 5.58 -3.94
CA GLU A 205 20.07 4.66 -4.26
C GLU A 205 19.88 4.02 -5.64
N SER A 206 18.69 3.50 -5.95
CA SER A 206 18.38 2.96 -7.28
C SER A 206 18.50 4.02 -8.38
N ARG A 207 18.03 5.25 -8.14
CA ARG A 207 18.18 6.37 -9.08
C ARG A 207 19.63 6.79 -9.26
N LEU A 208 20.42 6.76 -8.19
CA LEU A 208 21.85 7.05 -8.25
C LEU A 208 22.57 6.03 -9.13
N ILE A 209 22.29 4.74 -8.94
CA ILE A 209 22.87 3.65 -9.75
C ILE A 209 22.53 3.82 -11.24
N MET A 210 21.29 4.16 -11.56
CA MET A 210 20.87 4.41 -12.95
C MET A 210 21.56 5.63 -13.55
N MET A 211 21.74 6.70 -12.77
CA MET A 211 22.43 7.91 -13.20
C MET A 211 23.94 7.67 -13.40
N GLU A 212 24.58 6.89 -12.54
CA GLU A 212 25.97 6.47 -12.69
C GLU A 212 26.18 5.63 -13.95
N SER A 213 25.26 4.71 -14.25
CA SER A 213 25.30 3.93 -15.50
C SER A 213 25.12 4.82 -16.74
N THR A 214 24.28 5.84 -16.64
CA THR A 214 24.03 6.81 -17.72
C THR A 214 25.28 7.66 -17.97
N LEU A 215 25.92 8.16 -16.92
CA LEU A 215 27.19 8.88 -17.01
C LEU A 215 28.30 8.01 -17.63
N ALA A 216 28.41 6.75 -17.23
CA ALA A 216 29.37 5.82 -17.83
C ALA A 216 29.15 5.60 -19.34
N ASN A 217 27.88 5.63 -19.79
CA ASN A 217 27.56 5.56 -21.22
C ASN A 217 27.86 6.87 -21.95
N VAL A 218 27.62 8.01 -21.32
CA VAL A 218 28.02 9.33 -21.85
C VAL A 218 29.54 9.40 -22.01
N ASP A 219 30.31 8.96 -21.03
CA ASP A 219 31.79 8.95 -21.09
C ASP A 219 32.31 8.06 -22.23
N LYS A 220 31.72 6.89 -22.42
CA LYS A 220 32.03 6.01 -23.56
C LYS A 220 31.71 6.69 -24.90
N ASN A 221 30.57 7.37 -24.98
CA ASN A 221 30.17 8.10 -26.19
C ASN A 221 31.08 9.28 -26.47
N VAL A 222 31.47 10.05 -25.45
CA VAL A 222 32.44 11.16 -25.56
C VAL A 222 33.81 10.62 -25.99
N ALA A 223 34.29 9.52 -25.42
CA ALA A 223 35.54 8.89 -25.84
C ALA A 223 35.49 8.36 -27.29
N ASN A 224 34.34 7.85 -27.72
CA ASN A 224 34.11 7.42 -29.11
C ASN A 224 34.06 8.61 -30.07
N ILE A 225 33.39 9.70 -29.70
CA ILE A 225 33.36 10.94 -30.48
C ILE A 225 34.77 11.53 -30.57
N GLY A 226 35.50 11.62 -29.45
CA GLY A 226 36.89 12.09 -29.41
C GLY A 226 37.78 11.32 -30.39
N ARG A 227 37.72 9.98 -30.38
CA ARG A 227 38.41 9.14 -31.38
C ARG A 227 37.98 9.44 -32.82
N ARG A 228 36.69 9.68 -33.07
CA ARG A 228 36.17 9.99 -34.42
C ARG A 228 36.56 11.39 -34.92
N VAL A 229 36.74 12.36 -34.03
CA VAL A 229 37.13 13.73 -34.38
C VAL A 229 38.64 14.00 -34.22
N GLY A 230 39.44 12.96 -33.99
CA GLY A 230 40.90 13.05 -33.87
C GLY A 230 41.40 13.66 -32.55
N LEU A 231 40.52 13.81 -31.55
CA LEU A 231 40.89 14.20 -30.20
C LEU A 231 41.31 12.95 -29.43
N ASN A 232 42.62 12.73 -29.31
CA ASN A 232 43.17 11.67 -28.47
C ASN A 232 43.08 12.10 -27.00
N THR A 233 42.20 11.47 -26.21
CA THR A 233 42.05 11.74 -24.76
C THR A 233 43.19 11.17 -23.91
N SER A 234 44.24 10.59 -24.51
CA SER A 234 45.49 10.29 -23.79
C SER A 234 46.40 11.53 -23.75
N SER A 235 46.02 12.52 -22.96
CA SER A 235 46.95 13.54 -22.48
C SER A 235 46.91 13.59 -20.95
N ASN A 236 47.49 12.55 -20.36
CA ASN A 236 48.13 12.69 -19.06
C ASN A 236 49.45 11.91 -19.05
N GLN A 237 50.33 12.25 -19.98
CA GLN A 237 51.77 12.10 -19.76
C GLN A 237 52.25 13.52 -19.46
N VAL A 238 52.44 13.81 -18.17
CA VAL A 238 53.20 14.97 -17.73
C VAL A 238 54.62 14.79 -18.28
N VAL A 239 54.91 15.43 -19.41
CA VAL A 239 56.28 15.58 -19.90
C VAL A 239 56.94 16.60 -18.96
N GLY A 240 57.46 16.12 -17.84
CA GLY A 240 58.39 16.87 -17.01
C GLY A 240 59.75 16.95 -17.72
N SER A 241 59.98 18.05 -18.42
CA SER A 241 61.31 18.47 -18.89
C SER A 241 61.52 19.94 -18.51
N ALA A 242 62.74 20.22 -18.04
CA ALA A 242 63.31 21.47 -17.49
C ALA A 242 63.33 21.47 -15.94
N ASN A 243 64.48 21.40 -15.24
CA ASN A 243 65.88 21.70 -15.59
C ASN A 243 66.85 20.68 -14.99
#